data_AF-A0A3D3SA28-F1
#
_entry.id   AF-A0A3D3SA28-F1
#
_cell.length_a   1.000
_cell.length_b   1.000
_cell.length_c   1.000
_cell.angle_alpha   90.00
_cell.angle_beta   90.00
_cell.angle_gamma   90.00
#
_symmetry.space_group_name_H-M   'P 1'
#
loop_
_entity.id
_entity.type
_entity.pdbx_description
1 polymer ?
#
loop_
_entity_poly.entity_id
_entity_poly.type
_entity_poly.pdbx_seq_one_letter_code
_entity_poly.pdbx_strand_id
1 'polypeptide(L)'
;MAFSDKMKDFFEKSFDTSKEFLNKAGSQAQVWGEMGKLKVEILQLRAKGQSLTAKLGAGVYELLVEKGEPMIGTYSEGIAPIIEQLKNIEREISEKESAFKLAGGKDADLDGDGKPG
;
A
#
# COMPACT_ATOMS: atom_id res chain seq x y z
N MET A 1 -15.97 -1.87 54.82
CA MET A 1 -15.17 -2.75 53.94
C MET A 1 -13.75 -2.76 54.45
N ALA A 2 -13.14 -3.94 54.55
CA ALA A 2 -11.79 -4.08 55.08
C ALA A 2 -10.74 -3.64 54.04
N PHE A 3 -9.56 -3.24 54.51
CA PHE A 3 -8.42 -2.87 53.66
C PHE A 3 -7.99 -4.00 52.71
N SER A 4 -8.17 -5.26 53.14
CA SER A 4 -7.97 -6.46 52.31
C SER A 4 -8.87 -6.48 51.08
N ASP A 5 -10.13 -6.05 51.22
CA ASP A 5 -11.12 -6.09 50.13
C ASP A 5 -10.76 -5.05 49.07
N LYS A 6 -10.30 -3.87 49.49
CA LYS A 6 -9.81 -2.82 48.57
C LYS A 6 -8.54 -3.25 47.82
N MET A 7 -7.64 -3.99 48.48
CA MET A 7 -6.41 -4.45 47.84
C MET A 7 -6.69 -5.57 46.83
N LYS A 8 -7.66 -6.45 47.13
CA LYS A 8 -8.13 -7.51 46.23
C LYS A 8 -8.84 -6.94 45.00
N ASP A 9 -9.75 -5.99 45.19
CA ASP A 9 -10.43 -5.28 44.09
C ASP A 9 -9.46 -4.52 43.19
N PHE A 10 -8.40 -3.92 43.76
CA PHE A 10 -7.38 -3.22 42.99
C PHE A 10 -6.52 -4.18 42.17
N PHE A 11 -6.16 -5.34 42.74
CA PHE A 11 -5.42 -6.38 42.04
C PHE A 11 -6.24 -7.00 40.91
N GLU A 12 -7.49 -7.37 41.16
CA GLU A 12 -8.39 -7.93 40.14
C GLU A 12 -8.62 -6.92 39.00
N LYS A 13 -8.92 -5.65 39.32
CA LYS A 13 -9.06 -4.60 38.30
C LYS A 13 -7.76 -4.32 37.53
N SER A 14 -6.60 -4.37 38.18
CA SER A 14 -5.31 -4.15 37.52
C SER A 14 -4.94 -5.29 36.58
N PHE A 15 -5.27 -6.53 36.93
CA PHE A 15 -4.99 -7.71 36.13
C PHE A 15 -5.91 -7.78 34.90
N ASP A 16 -7.19 -7.47 35.07
CA ASP A 16 -8.14 -7.42 33.95
C ASP A 16 -7.83 -6.26 33.00
N THR A 17 -7.48 -5.08 33.53
CA THR A 17 -7.04 -3.94 32.72
C THR A 17 -5.75 -4.25 31.95
N SER A 18 -4.79 -4.95 32.57
CA SER A 18 -3.53 -5.34 31.91
C SER A 18 -3.75 -6.32 30.77
N LYS A 19 -4.67 -7.29 30.93
CA LYS A 19 -5.04 -8.23 29.87
C LYS A 19 -5.75 -7.54 28.71
N GLU A 20 -6.70 -6.65 28.98
CA GLU A 20 -7.36 -5.88 27.92
C GLU A 20 -6.38 -4.98 27.17
N PHE A 21 -5.43 -4.35 27.87
CA PHE A 21 -4.41 -3.51 27.26
C PHE A 21 -3.41 -4.31 26.43
N LEU A 22 -2.97 -5.48 26.91
CA LEU A 22 -2.12 -6.40 26.15
C LEU A 22 -2.82 -6.95 24.90
N ASN A 23 -4.09 -7.32 25.02
CA ASN A 23 -4.88 -7.79 23.87
C ASN A 23 -5.09 -6.69 22.82
N LYS A 24 -5.34 -5.43 23.26
CA LYS A 24 -5.43 -4.27 22.36
C LYS A 24 -4.08 -3.91 21.73
N ALA A 25 -2.98 -4.01 22.48
CA ALA A 25 -1.63 -3.76 21.96
C ALA A 25 -1.23 -4.82 20.92
N GLY A 26 -1.57 -6.09 21.16
CA GLY A 26 -1.34 -7.18 20.21
C GLY A 26 -2.11 -7.01 18.91
N SER A 27 -3.42 -6.69 18.99
CA SER A 27 -4.23 -6.45 17.80
C SER A 27 -3.78 -5.22 17.02
N GLN A 28 -3.35 -4.16 17.70
CA GLN A 28 -2.82 -2.95 17.05
C GLN A 28 -1.46 -3.19 16.38
N ALA A 29 -0.56 -3.98 16.99
CA ALA A 29 0.72 -4.35 16.40
C ALA A 29 0.54 -5.19 15.13
N GLN A 30 -0.44 -6.10 15.11
CA GLN A 30 -0.77 -6.88 13.93
C GLN A 30 -1.25 -5.98 12.77
N VAL A 31 -2.16 -5.04 13.05
CA VAL A 31 -2.66 -4.08 12.06
C VAL A 31 -1.51 -3.25 11.48
N TRP A 32 -0.57 -2.79 12.31
CA TRP A 32 0.59 -2.01 11.87
C TRP A 32 1.54 -2.83 10.98
N GLY A 33 1.73 -4.12 11.29
CA GLY A 33 2.52 -5.02 10.46
C GLY A 33 1.88 -5.24 9.09
N GLU A 34 0.58 -5.48 9.04
CA GLU A 34 -0.19 -5.65 7.79
C GLU A 34 -0.18 -4.35 6.95
N MET A 35 -0.35 -3.19 7.58
CA MET A 35 -0.23 -1.89 6.92
C MET A 35 1.17 -1.63 6.36
N GLY A 36 2.21 -1.96 7.13
CA GLY A 36 3.59 -1.81 6.68
C GLY A 36 3.88 -2.66 5.43
N LYS A 37 3.37 -3.90 5.40
CA LYS A 37 3.44 -4.76 4.22
C LYS A 37 2.70 -4.14 3.03
N LEU A 38 1.46 -3.69 3.22
CA LEU A 38 0.66 -3.05 2.17
C LEU A 38 1.38 -1.83 1.59
N LYS A 39 1.95 -0.95 2.44
CA LYS A 39 2.73 0.20 1.99
C LYS A 39 3.90 -0.19 1.10
N VAL A 40 4.68 -1.19 1.51
CA VAL A 40 5.82 -1.67 0.71
C VAL A 40 5.36 -2.22 -0.64
N GLU A 41 4.30 -3.03 -0.66
CA GLU A 41 3.73 -3.57 -1.89
C GLU A 41 3.23 -2.48 -2.84
N ILE A 42 2.53 -1.46 -2.32
CA ILE A 42 2.06 -0.31 -3.10
C ILE A 42 3.24 0.44 -3.73
N LEU A 43 4.29 0.73 -2.95
CA LEU A 43 5.48 1.43 -3.45
C LEU A 43 6.20 0.63 -4.53
N GLN A 44 6.31 -0.70 -4.39
CA GLN A 44 6.91 -1.57 -5.40
C GLN A 44 6.08 -1.59 -6.69
N LEU A 45 4.75 -1.67 -6.58
CA LEU A 45 3.86 -1.64 -7.74
C LEU A 45 3.93 -0.29 -8.46
N ARG A 46 3.95 0.84 -7.73
CA ARG A 46 4.12 2.18 -8.30
C ARG A 46 5.45 2.30 -9.06
N ALA A 47 6.56 1.83 -8.47
CA ALA A 47 7.86 1.82 -9.14
C ALA A 47 7.87 0.94 -10.40
N LYS A 48 7.21 -0.23 -10.36
CA LYS A 48 7.04 -1.10 -11.53
C LYS A 48 6.19 -0.43 -12.61
N GLY A 49 5.11 0.25 -12.21
CA GLY A 49 4.27 1.04 -13.10
C GLY A 49 5.07 2.12 -13.82
N GLN A 50 5.84 2.93 -13.08
CA GLN A 50 6.73 3.94 -13.65
C GLN A 50 7.72 3.35 -14.67
N SER A 51 8.33 2.21 -14.35
CA SER A 51 9.24 1.51 -15.27
C SER A 51 8.54 1.08 -16.57
N LEU A 52 7.32 0.54 -16.48
CA LEU A 52 6.53 0.16 -17.66
C LEU A 52 6.08 1.36 -18.46
N THR A 53 5.72 2.48 -17.81
CA THR A 53 5.39 3.74 -18.50
C THR A 53 6.58 4.25 -19.31
N ALA A 54 7.79 4.21 -18.73
CA ALA A 54 9.00 4.57 -19.46
C ALA A 54 9.25 3.65 -20.67
N LYS A 55 9.06 2.33 -20.51
CA LYS A 55 9.15 1.36 -21.61
C LYS A 55 8.10 1.60 -22.69
N LEU A 56 6.86 1.94 -22.30
CA LEU A 56 5.80 2.30 -23.23
C LEU A 56 6.20 3.53 -24.04
N GLY A 57 6.72 4.57 -23.38
CA GLY A 57 7.19 5.78 -24.05
C GLY A 57 8.30 5.49 -25.06
N ALA A 58 9.27 4.65 -24.69
CA ALA A 58 10.33 4.20 -25.61
C ALA A 58 9.76 3.42 -26.81
N GLY A 59 8.84 2.49 -26.58
CA GLY A 59 8.20 1.72 -27.65
C GLY A 59 7.35 2.59 -28.58
N VAL A 60 6.62 3.57 -28.05
CA VAL A 60 5.87 4.54 -28.85
C VAL A 60 6.81 5.42 -29.67
N TYR A 61 7.93 5.85 -29.10
CA TYR A 61 8.94 6.62 -29.83
C TYR A 61 9.54 5.81 -30.99
N GLU A 62 9.90 4.54 -30.76
CA GLU A 62 10.40 3.63 -31.79
C GLU A 62 9.38 3.48 -32.93
N LEU A 63 8.11 3.20 -32.62
CA LEU A 63 7.05 3.04 -33.62
C LEU A 63 6.81 4.35 -34.41
N LEU A 64 6.69 5.48 -33.71
CA LEU A 64 6.29 6.75 -34.32
C LEU A 64 7.44 7.42 -35.08
N VAL A 65 8.62 7.48 -34.47
CA VAL A 65 9.74 8.30 -34.95
C VAL A 65 10.72 7.47 -35.78
N GLU A 66 11.06 6.26 -35.33
CA GLU A 66 12.06 5.44 -36.02
C GLU A 66 11.46 4.63 -37.17
N LYS A 67 10.28 4.04 -36.96
CA LYS A 67 9.57 3.23 -37.98
C LYS A 67 8.60 4.03 -38.82
N GLY A 68 8.19 5.22 -38.36
CA GLY A 68 7.28 6.10 -39.09
C GLY A 68 5.85 5.56 -39.17
N GLU A 69 5.41 4.80 -38.17
CA GLU A 69 4.05 4.26 -38.13
C GLU A 69 3.03 5.42 -38.11
N PRO A 70 2.09 5.48 -39.07
CA PRO A 70 1.19 6.63 -39.23
C PRO A 70 0.11 6.70 -38.13
N MET A 71 -0.14 5.58 -37.44
CA MET A 71 -1.11 5.50 -36.35
C MET A 71 -0.66 4.45 -35.32
N ILE A 72 -0.70 4.85 -34.05
CA ILE A 72 -0.40 3.98 -32.91
C ILE A 72 -1.65 3.92 -32.03
N GLY A 73 -2.08 2.71 -31.70
CA GLY A 73 -3.25 2.44 -30.87
C GLY A 73 -2.95 1.47 -29.73
N THR A 74 -3.95 1.22 -28.88
CA THR A 74 -3.80 0.34 -27.70
C THR A 74 -3.47 -1.11 -28.03
N TYR A 75 -3.71 -1.53 -29.27
CA TYR A 75 -3.46 -2.88 -29.78
C TYR A 75 -2.25 -2.94 -30.72
N SER A 76 -1.51 -1.84 -30.88
CA SER A 76 -0.31 -1.83 -31.71
C SER A 76 0.71 -2.83 -31.18
N GLU A 77 1.29 -3.59 -32.12
CA GLU A 77 2.33 -4.55 -31.82
C GLU A 77 3.52 -3.87 -31.14
N GLY A 78 4.15 -4.55 -30.20
CA GLY A 78 5.24 -4.01 -29.39
C GLY A 78 4.80 -3.23 -28.14
N ILE A 79 3.64 -2.56 -28.16
CA ILE A 79 3.16 -1.76 -27.00
C ILE A 79 1.90 -2.32 -26.31
N ALA A 80 1.06 -3.07 -27.02
CA ALA A 80 -0.12 -3.72 -26.45
C ALA A 80 0.14 -4.52 -25.15
N PRO A 81 1.18 -5.38 -25.06
CA PRO A 81 1.44 -6.11 -23.81
C PRO A 81 1.86 -5.20 -22.66
N ILE A 82 2.53 -4.07 -22.95
CA ILE A 82 2.95 -3.10 -21.94
C ILE A 82 1.72 -2.38 -21.38
N ILE A 83 0.77 -2.02 -22.23
CA ILE A 83 -0.50 -1.38 -21.85
C ILE A 83 -1.34 -2.31 -20.97
N GLU A 84 -1.47 -3.59 -21.34
CA GLU A 84 -2.20 -4.57 -20.50
C GLU A 84 -1.54 -4.78 -19.14
N GLN A 85 -0.21 -4.81 -19.08
CA GLN A 85 0.49 -4.89 -17.80
C GLN A 85 0.28 -3.63 -16.94
N LEU A 86 0.29 -2.43 -17.54
CA LEU A 86 0.02 -1.18 -16.83
C LEU A 86 -1.39 -1.17 -16.22
N LYS A 87 -2.42 -1.54 -16.99
CA LYS A 87 -3.80 -1.64 -16.48
C LYS A 87 -3.92 -2.60 -15.28
N ASN A 88 -3.23 -3.73 -15.34
CA ASN A 88 -3.24 -4.70 -14.23
C ASN A 88 -2.55 -4.13 -12.99
N ILE A 89 -1.41 -3.45 -13.16
CA ILE A 89 -0.72 -2.78 -12.04
C ILE A 89 -1.59 -1.68 -11.43
N GLU A 90 -2.24 -0.85 -12.24
CA GLU A 90 -3.13 0.22 -11.76
C GLU A 90 -4.30 -0.35 -10.95
N ARG A 91 -4.89 -1.46 -11.41
CA ARG A 91 -5.92 -2.16 -10.65
C ARG A 91 -5.39 -2.66 -9.30
N GLU A 92 -4.24 -3.34 -9.30
CA GLU A 92 -3.62 -3.86 -8.07
C GLU A 92 -3.24 -2.75 -7.08
N ILE A 93 -2.75 -1.62 -7.57
CA ILE A 93 -2.47 -0.43 -6.74
C ILE A 93 -3.76 0.07 -6.10
N SER A 94 -4.82 0.27 -6.89
CA SER A 94 -6.10 0.78 -6.40
C SER A 94 -6.72 -0.12 -5.32
N GLU A 95 -6.67 -1.44 -5.52
CA GLU A 95 -7.14 -2.43 -4.54
C GLU A 95 -6.36 -2.35 -3.23
N LYS A 96 -5.02 -2.27 -3.30
CA LYS A 96 -4.16 -2.21 -2.12
C LYS A 96 -4.23 -0.87 -1.39
N GLU A 97 -4.33 0.24 -2.11
CA GLU A 97 -4.53 1.57 -1.53
C GLU A 97 -5.88 1.65 -0.80
N SER A 98 -6.92 1.05 -1.36
CA SER A 98 -8.22 0.94 -0.70
C SER A 98 -8.11 0.11 0.60
N ALA A 99 -7.41 -1.03 0.56
CA ALA A 99 -7.16 -1.84 1.75
C ALA A 99 -6.33 -1.10 2.81
N PHE A 100 -5.33 -0.34 2.40
CA PHE A 100 -4.49 0.48 3.27
C PHE A 100 -5.30 1.59 3.96
N LYS A 101 -6.21 2.26 3.22
CA LYS A 101 -7.15 3.25 3.77
C LYS A 101 -8.12 2.65 4.77
N LEU A 102 -8.69 1.48 4.45
CA LEU A 102 -9.58 0.76 5.36
C LEU A 102 -8.88 0.34 6.67
N ALA A 103 -7.59 0.05 6.62
CA ALA A 103 -6.77 -0.25 7.79
C ALA A 103 -6.40 1.00 8.63
N GLY A 104 -6.77 2.20 8.17
CA GLY A 104 -6.54 3.47 8.89
C GLY A 104 -5.34 4.27 8.39
N GLY A 105 -4.70 3.86 7.29
CA GLY A 105 -3.63 4.61 6.64
C GLY A 105 -4.13 5.83 5.87
N LYS A 106 -3.28 6.83 5.72
CA LYS A 106 -3.54 8.06 4.95
C LYS A 106 -2.71 8.07 3.68
N ASP A 107 -3.17 8.81 2.66
CA ASP A 107 -2.42 8.95 1.41
C ASP A 107 -1.01 9.52 1.63
N ALA A 108 -0.86 10.47 2.56
CA ALA A 108 0.44 11.01 2.96
C ALA A 108 1.41 9.95 3.54
N ASP A 109 0.91 8.80 4.01
CA ASP A 109 1.76 7.71 4.47
C ASP A 109 2.33 6.88 3.31
N LEU A 110 1.75 7.00 2.11
CA LEU A 110 2.17 6.32 0.88
C LEU A 110 3.04 7.20 -0.02
N ASP A 111 2.97 8.52 0.19
CA ASP A 111 3.83 9.50 -0.45
C ASP A 111 5.16 9.52 0.31
N GLY A 112 6.13 8.76 -0.21
CA GLY A 112 7.42 8.54 0.44
C GLY A 112 8.33 9.77 0.44
N ASP A 113 7.94 10.88 1.06
CA ASP A 113 8.79 12.06 1.14
C ASP A 113 9.40 12.22 2.53
N GLY A 114 10.49 11.47 2.72
CA GLY A 114 11.59 11.92 3.55
C GLY A 114 12.41 13.05 2.90
N LYS A 115 11.79 13.96 2.13
CA LYS A 115 12.42 15.22 1.69
C LYS A 115 11.40 16.37 1.69
N PRO A 116 11.77 17.54 2.24
CA PRO A 116 11.05 18.77 1.96
C PRO A 116 11.39 19.23 0.53
N GLY A 117 10.39 19.60 -0.26
CA GLY A 117 10.58 20.17 -1.60
C GLY A 117 9.31 20.14 -2.42
#